data_AF-A0A5E4IJG7-F1
#
_entry.id   AF-A0A5E4IJG7-F1
#
_cell.length_a   1.000
_cell.length_b   1.000
_cell.length_c   1.000
_cell.angle_alpha   90.00
_cell.angle_beta   90.00
_cell.angle_gamma   90.00
#
_symmetry.space_group_name_H-M   'P 1'
#
loop_
_entity.id
_entity.type
_entity.pdbx_description
1 polymer ?
#
loop_
_entity_poly.entity_id
_entity_poly.type
_entity_poly.pdbx_seq_one_letter_code
_entity_poly.pdbx_strand_id
1 'polypeptide(L)'
;MDVSPRQDYLSIEMSGAAVSVLLNQGTINIWFGRNAERSLVSKILRIISSVASTAEHEWEVICSFEEISGFESCGYILTSYARKNDKYRAVFLVPFSDPRALERLIVSICHDLELGEARMTISWKSGRTRMNMFYQELSKLNCFSFSNITYKDG
;
A
#
# COMPACT_ATOMS: atom_id res chain seq x y z
N MET A 1 17.27 20.10 28.93
CA MET A 1 16.71 20.03 27.56
C MET A 1 17.79 19.40 26.71
N ASP A 2 17.62 18.12 26.38
CA ASP A 2 18.55 17.41 25.51
C ASP A 2 17.87 17.30 24.15
N VAL A 3 18.25 18.16 23.22
CA VAL A 3 17.73 18.11 21.84
C VAL A 3 18.68 17.19 21.09
N SER A 4 18.42 15.88 21.19
CA SER A 4 19.06 14.87 20.35
C SER A 4 18.98 15.32 18.88
N PRO A 5 20.04 15.17 18.07
CA PRO A 5 20.02 15.61 16.70
C PRO A 5 18.83 14.97 15.98
N ARG A 6 18.09 15.82 15.29
CA ARG A 6 16.84 15.53 14.60
C ARG A 6 17.09 14.58 13.42
N GLN A 7 17.38 13.30 13.67
CA GLN A 7 17.65 12.32 12.64
C GLN A 7 16.42 12.06 11.76
N ASP A 8 16.62 12.08 10.45
CA ASP A 8 15.60 11.74 9.47
C ASP A 8 15.54 10.21 9.29
N TYR A 9 14.32 9.70 9.11
CA TYR A 9 14.09 8.28 8.81
C TYR A 9 14.59 7.97 7.39
N LEU A 10 15.46 6.96 7.28
CA LEU A 10 15.78 6.33 6.00
C LEU A 10 14.72 5.27 5.68
N SER A 11 14.46 4.38 6.65
CA SER A 11 13.43 3.36 6.53
C SER A 11 12.85 2.95 7.89
N ILE A 12 11.62 2.44 7.85
CA ILE A 12 10.95 1.79 8.97
C ILE A 12 10.43 0.44 8.47
N GLU A 13 10.88 -0.63 9.09
CA GLU A 13 10.42 -1.98 8.82
C GLU A 13 9.60 -2.49 10.01
N MET A 14 8.43 -3.05 9.73
CA MET A 14 7.57 -3.70 10.71
C MET A 14 7.09 -5.03 10.14
N SER A 15 7.38 -6.14 10.84
CA SER A 15 7.10 -7.49 10.34
C SER A 15 6.39 -8.33 11.39
N GLY A 16 5.45 -9.14 10.93
CA GLY A 16 4.68 -10.10 11.72
C GLY A 16 4.27 -11.30 10.88
N ALA A 17 3.58 -12.26 11.48
CA ALA A 17 3.27 -13.54 10.82
C ALA A 17 2.33 -13.41 9.60
N ALA A 18 1.43 -12.41 9.63
CA ALA A 18 0.44 -12.21 8.57
C ALA A 18 0.74 -10.99 7.67
N VAL A 19 1.65 -10.11 8.08
CA VAL A 19 1.93 -8.88 7.34
C VAL A 19 3.32 -8.33 7.63
N SER A 20 3.95 -7.78 6.59
CA SER A 20 5.19 -7.01 6.69
C SER A 20 5.03 -5.69 5.93
N VAL A 21 5.50 -4.61 6.51
CA VAL A 21 5.48 -3.25 5.95
C VAL A 21 6.90 -2.68 6.00
N LEU A 22 7.41 -2.25 4.85
CA LEU A 22 8.67 -1.52 4.72
C LEU A 22 8.39 -0.12 4.13
N LEU A 23 8.55 0.89 4.98
CA LEU A 23 8.40 2.31 4.64
C LEU A 23 9.77 2.89 4.32
N ASN A 24 9.92 3.42 3.10
CA ASN A 24 11.10 4.17 2.66
C ASN A 24 10.69 5.59 2.22
N GLN A 25 11.67 6.44 1.88
CA GLN A 25 11.42 7.84 1.52
C GLN A 25 10.58 8.08 0.25
N GLY A 26 10.27 7.05 -0.54
CA GLY A 26 9.40 7.17 -1.72
C GLY A 26 8.41 6.04 -1.89
N THR A 27 8.55 4.95 -1.14
CA THR A 27 7.72 3.75 -1.29
C THR A 27 7.25 3.19 0.04
N ILE A 28 6.08 2.56 0.00
CA ILE A 28 5.57 1.66 1.04
C ILE A 28 5.46 0.29 0.40
N ASN A 29 6.25 -0.67 0.86
CA ASN A 29 6.19 -2.04 0.39
C ASN A 29 5.45 -2.87 1.42
N ILE A 30 4.45 -3.61 0.98
CA ILE A 30 3.61 -4.41 1.87
C ILE A 30 3.57 -5.83 1.33
N TRP A 31 3.75 -6.77 2.23
CA TRP A 31 3.46 -8.18 2.03
C TRP A 31 2.33 -8.57 2.97
N PHE A 32 1.29 -9.19 2.41
CA PHE A 32 0.23 -9.86 3.16
C PHE A 32 0.37 -11.37 2.96
N GLY A 33 0.51 -12.10 4.06
CA GLY A 33 0.53 -13.55 4.03
C GLY A 33 -0.87 -14.13 3.79
N ARG A 34 -0.95 -15.40 3.35
CA ARG A 34 -2.20 -16.10 3.03
C ARG A 34 -3.30 -16.01 4.10
N ASN A 35 -2.90 -15.96 5.36
CA ASN A 35 -3.84 -15.93 6.49
C ASN A 35 -4.19 -14.50 6.94
N ALA A 36 -3.80 -13.47 6.19
CA ALA A 36 -4.14 -12.09 6.51
C ALA A 36 -5.65 -11.88 6.37
N GLU A 37 -6.30 -11.49 7.47
CA GLU A 37 -7.73 -11.20 7.45
C GLU A 37 -8.04 -9.95 6.63
N ARG A 38 -9.22 -9.93 5.99
CA ARG A 38 -9.76 -8.73 5.33
C ARG A 38 -9.77 -7.51 6.27
N SER A 39 -10.00 -7.74 7.56
CA SER A 39 -9.99 -6.69 8.59
C SER A 39 -8.62 -6.01 8.71
N LEU A 40 -7.53 -6.79 8.63
CA LEU A 40 -6.14 -6.32 8.71
C LEU A 40 -5.75 -5.58 7.42
N VAL A 41 -6.05 -6.15 6.25
CA VAL A 41 -5.82 -5.51 4.94
C VAL A 41 -6.50 -4.13 4.91
N SER A 42 -7.78 -4.07 5.25
CA SER A 42 -8.56 -2.84 5.26
C SER A 42 -7.98 -1.80 6.23
N LYS A 43 -7.61 -2.20 7.45
CA LYS A 43 -6.98 -1.29 8.43
C LYS A 43 -5.67 -0.70 7.91
N ILE A 44 -4.79 -1.52 7.34
CA ILE A 44 -3.49 -1.05 6.84
C ILE A 44 -3.67 -0.08 5.67
N LEU A 45 -4.51 -0.41 4.70
CA LEU A 45 -4.75 0.47 3.55
C LEU A 45 -5.43 1.79 3.96
N ARG A 46 -6.31 1.77 4.97
CA ARG A 46 -6.94 2.98 5.53
C ARG A 46 -5.96 3.84 6.32
N ILE A 47 -5.02 3.23 7.07
CA ILE A 47 -3.92 3.96 7.71
C ILE A 47 -3.10 4.70 6.65
N ILE A 48 -2.77 4.03 5.53
CA ILE A 48 -2.01 4.64 4.44
C ILE A 48 -2.78 5.81 3.82
N SER A 49 -4.06 5.62 3.51
CA SER A 49 -4.93 6.67 2.99
C SER A 49 -5.00 7.89 3.94
N SER A 50 -5.09 7.64 5.25
CA SER A 50 -5.16 8.70 6.26
C SER A 50 -3.85 9.46 6.44
N VAL A 51 -2.70 8.79 6.43
CA VAL A 51 -1.38 9.41 6.67
C VAL A 51 -0.78 9.99 5.39
N ALA A 52 -1.09 9.39 4.24
CA ALA A 52 -0.54 9.72 2.94
C ALA A 52 -1.65 9.70 1.87
N SER A 53 -2.56 10.68 1.93
CA SER A 53 -3.67 10.79 0.98
C SER A 53 -3.23 10.94 -0.49
N THR A 54 -2.00 11.40 -0.75
CA THR A 54 -1.42 11.46 -2.10
C THR A 54 -0.66 10.18 -2.49
N ALA A 55 -0.84 9.08 -1.76
CA ALA A 55 -0.22 7.81 -2.09
C ALA A 55 -0.97 7.15 -3.26
N GLU A 56 -0.21 6.46 -4.10
CA GLU A 56 -0.71 5.88 -5.34
C GLU A 56 -0.09 4.50 -5.55
N HIS A 57 -0.88 3.55 -6.02
CA HIS A 57 -0.42 2.22 -6.38
C HIS A 57 -0.64 1.98 -7.88
N GLU A 58 0.42 1.61 -8.60
CA GLU A 58 0.29 1.15 -9.97
C GLU A 58 -0.16 -0.32 -9.96
N TRP A 59 -1.28 -0.59 -10.63
CA TRP A 59 -1.91 -1.90 -10.67
C TRP A 59 -2.09 -2.36 -12.11
N GLU A 60 -1.53 -3.53 -12.43
CA GLU A 60 -1.61 -4.14 -13.74
C GLU A 60 -2.56 -5.34 -13.73
N VAL A 61 -3.41 -5.44 -14.75
CA VAL A 61 -4.37 -6.55 -14.89
C VAL A 61 -4.57 -6.94 -16.35
N ILE A 62 -4.87 -8.23 -16.58
CA ILE A 62 -5.41 -8.71 -17.86
C ILE A 62 -6.92 -8.77 -17.76
N CYS A 63 -7.63 -7.95 -18.54
CA CYS A 63 -9.08 -7.82 -18.48
C CYS A 63 -9.71 -7.58 -19.87
N SER A 64 -11.02 -7.75 -19.97
CA SER A 64 -11.82 -7.33 -21.13
C SER A 64 -11.89 -5.80 -21.21
N PHE A 65 -12.36 -5.28 -22.35
CA PHE A 65 -12.53 -3.84 -22.52
C PHE A 65 -13.61 -3.27 -21.57
N GLU A 66 -14.68 -4.03 -21.33
CA GLU A 66 -15.78 -3.65 -20.45
C GLU A 66 -15.34 -3.57 -18.99
N GLU A 67 -14.44 -4.45 -18.56
CA GLU A 67 -13.85 -4.43 -17.22
C GLU A 67 -13.00 -3.17 -16.98
N ILE A 68 -12.33 -2.63 -18.02
CA ILE A 68 -11.58 -1.38 -17.92
C ILE A 68 -12.48 -0.25 -17.43
N SER A 69 -13.63 -0.04 -18.08
CA SER A 69 -14.62 0.97 -17.66
C SER A 69 -15.17 0.69 -16.25
N GLY A 70 -15.28 -0.59 -15.88
CA GLY A 70 -15.63 -0.99 -14.51
C GLY A 70 -14.63 -0.48 -13.48
N PHE A 71 -13.33 -0.60 -13.73
CA PHE A 71 -12.29 -0.07 -12.84
C PHE A 71 -12.32 1.46 -12.78
N GLU A 72 -12.46 2.14 -13.92
CA GLU A 72 -12.56 3.61 -13.96
C GLU A 72 -13.76 4.13 -13.15
N SER A 73 -14.90 3.46 -13.23
CA SER A 73 -16.09 3.81 -12.44
C SER A 73 -15.88 3.69 -10.92
N CYS A 74 -14.93 2.86 -10.51
CA CYS A 74 -14.50 2.68 -9.12
C CYS A 74 -13.40 3.66 -8.71
N GLY A 75 -13.01 4.61 -9.56
CA GLY A 75 -12.00 5.64 -9.26
C GLY A 75 -10.56 5.25 -9.59
N TYR A 76 -10.34 4.13 -10.29
CA TYR A 76 -9.02 3.81 -10.83
C TYR A 76 -8.75 4.71 -12.04
N ILE A 77 -7.50 5.14 -12.22
CA ILE A 77 -7.12 6.02 -13.34
C ILE A 77 -6.38 5.16 -14.35
N LEU A 78 -6.96 4.92 -15.53
CA LEU A 78 -6.30 4.17 -16.59
C LEU A 78 -5.09 4.97 -17.10
N THR A 79 -3.89 4.40 -16.98
CA THR A 79 -2.64 5.05 -17.44
C THR A 79 -2.21 4.52 -18.79
N SER A 80 -2.39 3.22 -19.03
CA SER A 80 -2.11 2.60 -20.33
C SER A 80 -2.88 1.30 -20.49
N TYR A 81 -3.11 0.90 -21.74
CA TYR A 81 -3.57 -0.45 -22.04
C TYR A 81 -3.08 -0.88 -23.42
N ALA A 82 -2.86 -2.18 -23.58
CA ALA A 82 -2.46 -2.78 -24.84
C ALA A 82 -3.22 -4.09 -25.05
N ARG A 83 -3.62 -4.37 -26.29
CA ARG A 83 -4.29 -5.62 -26.63
C ARG A 83 -3.33 -6.81 -26.43
N LYS A 84 -3.81 -7.83 -25.73
CA LYS A 84 -3.11 -9.11 -25.50
C LYS A 84 -4.09 -10.24 -25.82
N ASN A 85 -3.99 -10.81 -27.02
CA ASN A 85 -4.93 -11.77 -27.58
C ASN A 85 -6.37 -11.18 -27.70
N ASP A 86 -7.33 -11.84 -27.06
CA ASP A 86 -8.75 -11.46 -26.95
C ASP A 86 -9.02 -10.49 -25.78
N LYS A 87 -8.01 -10.17 -24.97
CA LYS A 87 -8.09 -9.28 -23.81
C LYS A 87 -7.15 -8.08 -23.94
N TYR A 88 -7.07 -7.31 -22.87
CA TYR A 88 -6.20 -6.16 -22.71
C TYR A 88 -5.33 -6.32 -21.46
N ARG A 89 -4.05 -6.01 -21.60
CA ARG A 89 -3.19 -5.69 -20.47
C ARG A 89 -3.40 -4.22 -20.16
N ALA A 90 -4.06 -3.91 -19.06
CA ALA A 90 -4.31 -2.55 -18.61
C ALA A 90 -3.48 -2.25 -17.36
N VAL A 91 -2.99 -1.01 -17.27
CA VAL A 91 -2.29 -0.47 -16.12
C VAL A 91 -3.10 0.69 -15.60
N PHE A 92 -3.37 0.67 -14.30
CA PHE A 92 -4.13 1.68 -13.59
C PHE A 92 -3.27 2.30 -12.50
N LEU A 93 -3.51 3.57 -12.21
CA LEU A 93 -3.10 4.21 -10.98
C LEU A 93 -4.29 4.17 -10.00
N VAL A 94 -4.06 3.63 -8.81
CA VAL A 94 -5.06 3.53 -7.75
C VAL A 94 -4.76 4.61 -6.70
N PRO A 95 -5.52 5.73 -6.68
CA PRO A 95 -5.30 6.79 -5.70
C PRO A 95 -5.84 6.40 -4.33
N PHE A 96 -5.02 6.53 -3.29
CA PHE A 96 -5.46 6.24 -1.91
C PHE A 96 -6.40 7.32 -1.35
N SER A 97 -6.57 8.45 -2.04
CA SER A 97 -7.54 9.49 -1.70
C SER A 97 -8.97 9.17 -2.14
N ASP A 98 -9.19 8.27 -3.11
CA ASP A 98 -10.55 7.88 -3.52
C ASP A 98 -11.01 6.66 -2.70
N PRO A 99 -12.05 6.80 -1.85
CA PRO A 99 -12.51 5.71 -1.01
C PRO A 99 -13.11 4.54 -1.80
N ARG A 100 -13.65 4.77 -3.01
CA ARG A 100 -14.17 3.71 -3.88
C ARG A 100 -13.01 2.90 -4.46
N ALA A 101 -11.94 3.58 -4.86
CA ALA A 101 -10.74 2.95 -5.38
C ALA A 101 -10.08 2.10 -4.27
N LEU A 102 -10.00 2.65 -3.06
CA LEU A 102 -9.47 1.94 -1.90
C LEU A 102 -10.30 0.68 -1.55
N GLU A 103 -11.63 0.76 -1.54
CA GLU A 103 -12.48 -0.40 -1.26
C GLU A 103 -12.34 -1.48 -2.36
N ARG A 104 -12.28 -1.07 -3.64
CA ARG A 104 -12.05 -2.02 -4.73
C ARG A 104 -10.69 -2.69 -4.62
N LEU A 105 -9.65 -1.96 -4.23
CA LEU A 105 -8.31 -2.49 -3.99
C LEU A 105 -8.30 -3.50 -2.84
N ILE A 106 -8.98 -3.20 -1.72
CA ILE A 106 -9.14 -4.13 -0.60
C ILE A 106 -9.77 -5.45 -1.07
N VAL A 107 -10.84 -5.39 -1.87
CA VAL A 107 -11.49 -6.59 -2.41
C VAL A 107 -10.54 -7.38 -3.30
N SER A 108 -9.79 -6.71 -4.19
CA SER A 108 -8.82 -7.37 -5.06
C SER A 108 -7.73 -8.11 -4.28
N ILE A 109 -7.13 -7.46 -3.29
CA ILE A 109 -6.08 -8.08 -2.45
C ILE A 109 -6.64 -9.28 -1.70
N CYS A 110 -7.85 -9.17 -1.15
CA CYS A 110 -8.46 -10.30 -0.44
C CYS A 110 -8.68 -11.50 -1.37
N HIS A 111 -9.04 -11.26 -2.62
CA HIS A 111 -9.14 -12.32 -3.62
C HIS A 111 -7.76 -12.94 -3.93
N ASP A 112 -6.71 -12.11 -4.09
CA ASP A 112 -5.35 -12.61 -4.30
C ASP A 112 -4.86 -13.48 -3.12
N LEU A 113 -5.28 -13.15 -1.89
CA LEU A 113 -4.97 -13.92 -0.68
C LEU A 113 -5.65 -15.29 -0.65
N GLU A 114 -6.82 -15.46 -1.30
CA GLU A 114 -7.43 -16.78 -1.50
C GLU A 114 -6.55 -17.70 -2.35
N LEU A 115 -5.73 -17.11 -3.23
CA LEU A 115 -4.82 -17.84 -4.12
C LEU A 115 -3.43 -18.05 -3.51
N GLY A 116 -3.02 -17.22 -2.55
CA GLY A 116 -1.67 -17.30 -2.00
C GLY A 116 -1.33 -16.16 -1.08
N GLU A 117 -0.49 -15.25 -1.56
CA GLU A 117 0.00 -14.09 -0.82
C GLU A 117 -0.11 -12.87 -1.73
N ALA A 118 -0.20 -11.68 -1.14
CA ALA A 118 -0.28 -10.45 -1.90
C ALA A 118 0.93 -9.56 -1.58
N ARG A 119 1.49 -8.95 -2.62
CA ARG A 119 2.54 -7.93 -2.48
C ARG A 119 2.12 -6.68 -3.20
N MET A 120 2.45 -5.53 -2.61
CA MET A 120 2.23 -4.25 -3.24
C MET A 120 3.34 -3.26 -2.92
N THR A 121 3.64 -2.44 -3.90
CA THR A 121 4.49 -1.26 -3.75
C THR A 121 3.63 -0.04 -4.04
N ILE A 122 3.60 0.88 -3.08
CA ILE A 122 2.84 2.11 -3.13
C ILE A 122 3.84 3.25 -3.20
N SER A 123 3.68 4.12 -4.18
CA SER A 123 4.41 5.37 -4.30
C SER A 123 3.80 6.41 -3.37
N TRP A 124 4.62 7.12 -2.62
CA TRP A 124 4.13 8.17 -1.74
C TRP A 124 5.16 9.27 -1.54
N LYS A 125 4.69 10.46 -1.15
CA LYS A 125 5.56 11.54 -0.70
C LYS A 125 5.88 11.29 0.76
N SER A 126 7.12 10.95 1.09
CA SER A 126 7.52 10.80 2.47
C SER A 126 7.69 12.16 3.18
N GLY A 127 7.98 12.08 4.46
CA GLY A 127 8.35 13.22 5.30
C GLY A 127 8.42 12.74 6.73
N ARG A 128 9.35 13.27 7.52
CA ARG A 128 9.59 12.81 8.89
C ARG A 128 8.32 12.70 9.73
N THR A 129 7.47 13.71 9.69
CA THR A 129 6.19 13.72 10.42
C THR A 129 5.28 12.56 10.00
N ARG A 130 5.18 12.29 8.69
CA ARG A 130 4.34 11.20 8.17
C ARG A 130 4.93 9.82 8.46
N MET A 131 6.26 9.66 8.40
CA MET A 131 6.95 8.44 8.82
C MET A 131 6.64 8.11 10.29
N ASN A 132 6.67 9.12 11.17
CA ASN A 132 6.29 8.97 12.58
C ASN A 132 4.83 8.58 12.76
N MET A 133 3.91 9.25 12.07
CA MET A 133 2.49 8.91 12.10
C MET A 133 2.24 7.48 11.64
N PHE A 134 2.92 7.04 10.58
CA PHE A 134 2.84 5.66 10.11
C PHE A 134 3.29 4.66 11.17
N TYR A 135 4.47 4.86 11.75
CA TYR A 135 4.97 3.98 12.80
C TYR A 135 4.01 3.90 13.99
N GLN A 136 3.48 5.05 14.43
CA GLN A 136 2.53 5.11 15.53
C GLN A 136 1.21 4.38 15.22
N GLU A 137 0.61 4.61 14.05
CA GLU A 137 -0.65 3.98 13.68
C GLU A 137 -0.51 2.48 13.43
N LEU A 138 0.57 2.05 12.75
CA LEU A 138 0.83 0.63 12.50
C LEU A 138 1.14 -0.13 13.80
N SER A 139 1.85 0.49 14.74
CA SER A 139 2.18 -0.14 16.03
C SER A 139 0.93 -0.47 16.86
N LYS A 140 -0.17 0.28 16.68
CA LYS A 140 -1.45 0.01 17.36
C LYS A 140 -2.16 -1.25 16.86
N LEU A 141 -1.76 -1.81 15.72
CA LEU A 141 -2.39 -3.01 15.16
C LEU A 141 -2.03 -4.29 15.94
N ASN A 142 -0.99 -4.26 16.80
CA ASN A 142 -0.55 -5.38 17.64
C ASN A 142 -0.32 -6.70 16.86
N CYS A 143 -0.03 -6.63 15.56
CA CYS A 143 0.21 -7.79 14.70
C CYS A 143 1.68 -7.94 14.27
N PHE A 144 2.53 -6.97 14.62
CA PHE A 144 3.95 -6.95 14.31
C PHE A 144 4.76 -7.48 15.50
N SER A 145 5.62 -8.46 15.26
CA SER A 145 6.55 -9.02 16.25
C SER A 145 7.96 -8.47 16.14
N PHE A 146 8.27 -7.79 15.03
CA PHE A 146 9.56 -7.18 14.75
C PHE A 146 9.37 -5.74 14.26
N SER A 147 10.22 -4.84 14.72
CA SER A 147 10.32 -3.49 14.17
C SER A 147 11.78 -3.03 14.13
N ASN A 148 12.22 -2.48 13.00
CA ASN A 148 13.54 -1.89 12.84
C ASN A 148 13.42 -0.50 12.22
N ILE A 149 14.21 0.44 12.73
CA ILE A 149 14.23 1.83 12.26
C ILE A 149 15.64 2.17 11.84
N THR A 150 15.80 2.52 10.56
CA THR A 150 17.08 2.99 10.01
C THR A 150 17.03 4.51 9.87
N TYR A 151 18.03 5.19 10.42
CA TYR A 151 18.19 6.63 10.32
C TYR A 151 19.18 6.96 9.20
N LYS A 152 19.03 8.14 8.59
CA LYS A 152 20.05 8.66 7.69
C LYS A 152 21.29 9.01 8.52
N ASP A 153 22.44 8.42 8.17
CA ASP A 153 23.72 8.80 8.77
C ASP A 153 23.95 10.30 8.54
N GLY A 154 24.33 10.99 9.62
CA GLY A 154 24.57 12.43 9.65
C GLY A 154 25.92 12.84 9.09
#